data_AF-A0A2W5SWI0-F1
#
_entry.id   AF-A0A2W5SWI0-F1
#
_cell.length_a   1.000
_cell.length_b   1.000
_cell.length_c   1.000
_cell.angle_alpha   90.00
_cell.angle_beta   90.00
_cell.angle_gamma   90.00
#
_symmetry.space_group_name_H-M   'P 1'
#
loop_
_entity.id
_entity.type
_entity.pdbx_description
1 polymer ?
#
loop_
_entity_poly.entity_id
_entity_poly.type
_entity_poly.pdbx_seq_one_letter_code
_entity_poly.pdbx_strand_id
1 'polypeptide(L)'
;MRATRAVTVFSLVLASAALAAWVWWAALPVVDDAAISISYGLSFWEGFGLRLTHFAPRVEGFTSILWALWTGLGAHLGVDALAFAHWSGPFFALLGAIVLGTGPFSTRVPTGALALVACVLFPSVGFWLSSGMETGLQIATLALGLWVALSPASKPVTVGAVLGAMPLVRPEYLALGGLLLALWSVTHLKARSWRPVLIGGLAWAAVVGAMFAVRLAYFGDLLPNTYYIKRKWDFNGPNYAGAFLTQHLPLMGAFVVGLLGLAFAGWWRHLVGFLLVVAGGLQFGAKFGDWMREWRFLVPLVPFLAAPAALAWGASSGVPKRLRRGAARVCAVVALGLVVGGAVMQRDRHVQLKSSPEFPATFVMENARRFRQQLAGAGVLRPQVGFPDIGGLALVYRDGVVVDVAGLADYAIAHASGFPVMEDYFVNEGPPMLVDAHGPSGHVAGFKSLRQFIPGWGGGLGVLPLTPAEDPRCPGLKPKLSASLDEATALIGAQLERRQPVEALRTWNCVVAYSKQLPSWRATEAWAARALALADELEPAQPELALRYLSFAATVGDDVWARRRAEQLRERLVAGP
;
A
#
# COMPACT_ATOMS: atom_id res chain seq x y z
N MET A 1 -26.67 -21.84 26.57
CA MET A 1 -25.65 -20.80 26.32
C MET A 1 -24.21 -21.30 26.49
N ARG A 2 -23.87 -22.01 27.58
CA ARG A 2 -22.49 -22.53 27.78
C ARG A 2 -22.03 -23.51 26.68
N ALA A 3 -22.85 -24.51 26.33
CA ALA A 3 -22.52 -25.47 25.27
C ALA A 3 -22.27 -24.81 23.91
N THR A 4 -23.10 -23.84 23.52
CA THR A 4 -22.95 -23.10 22.25
C THR A 4 -21.64 -22.31 22.20
N ARG A 5 -21.23 -21.67 23.30
CA ARG A 5 -19.95 -20.96 23.39
C ARG A 5 -18.77 -21.92 23.28
N ALA A 6 -18.84 -23.07 23.95
CA ALA A 6 -17.79 -24.09 23.87
C ALA A 6 -17.62 -24.60 22.43
N VAL A 7 -18.72 -24.88 21.72
CA VAL A 7 -18.67 -25.26 20.29
C VAL A 7 -18.06 -24.14 19.45
N THR A 8 -18.47 -22.88 19.64
CA THR A 8 -17.91 -21.76 18.88
C THR A 8 -16.40 -21.59 19.09
N VAL A 9 -15.94 -21.65 20.34
CA VAL A 9 -14.51 -21.55 20.65
C VAL A 9 -13.75 -22.73 20.05
N PHE A 10 -14.23 -23.96 20.23
CA PHE A 10 -13.59 -25.15 19.65
C PHE A 10 -13.51 -25.07 18.12
N SER A 11 -14.59 -24.68 17.45
CA SER A 11 -14.60 -24.52 15.98
C SER A 11 -13.64 -23.42 15.51
N LEU A 12 -13.55 -22.30 16.24
CA LEU A 12 -12.58 -21.24 15.93
C LEU A 12 -11.14 -21.72 16.09
N VAL A 13 -10.83 -22.47 17.17
CA VAL A 13 -9.50 -23.04 17.39
C VAL A 13 -9.13 -24.00 16.27
N LEU A 14 -10.04 -24.91 15.89
CA LEU A 14 -9.79 -25.85 14.80
C LEU A 14 -9.59 -25.15 13.45
N ALA A 15 -10.42 -24.15 13.12
CA ALA A 15 -10.28 -23.37 11.89
C ALA A 15 -8.99 -22.53 11.87
N SER A 16 -8.56 -22.02 13.03
CA SER A 16 -7.29 -21.30 13.18
C SER A 16 -6.09 -22.22 12.96
N ALA A 17 -6.14 -23.42 13.54
CA ALA A 17 -5.11 -24.43 13.33
C ALA A 17 -5.03 -24.87 11.87
N ALA A 18 -6.18 -25.03 11.19
CA ALA A 18 -6.23 -25.35 9.77
C ALA A 18 -5.64 -24.22 8.91
N LEU A 19 -5.93 -22.95 9.22
CA LEU A 19 -5.33 -21.81 8.52
C LEU A 19 -3.82 -21.74 8.74
N ALA A 20 -3.35 -21.91 9.97
CA ALA A 20 -1.92 -21.92 10.28
C ALA A 20 -1.19 -23.06 9.56
N ALA A 21 -1.77 -24.27 9.56
CA ALA A 21 -1.24 -25.42 8.84
C ALA A 21 -1.20 -25.18 7.32
N TRP A 22 -2.24 -24.53 6.77
CA TRP A 22 -2.28 -24.15 5.36
C TRP A 22 -1.19 -23.15 5.01
N VAL A 23 -1.04 -22.07 5.79
CA VAL A 23 -0.01 -21.04 5.58
C VAL A 23 1.38 -21.65 5.62
N TRP A 24 1.63 -22.51 6.62
CA TRP A 24 2.89 -23.22 6.77
C TRP A 24 3.15 -24.18 5.59
N TRP A 25 2.15 -24.94 5.15
CA TRP A 25 2.27 -25.83 4.00
C TRP A 25 2.50 -25.07 2.68
N ALA A 26 1.81 -23.95 2.48
CA ALA A 26 1.91 -23.15 1.28
C ALA A 26 3.30 -22.50 1.18
N ALA A 27 3.88 -22.10 2.32
CA ALA A 27 5.22 -21.54 2.44
C ALA A 27 5.50 -20.42 1.42
N LEU A 28 4.48 -19.58 1.20
CA LEU A 28 4.54 -18.53 0.20
C LEU A 28 5.45 -17.40 0.66
N PRO A 29 6.31 -16.87 -0.23
CA PRO A 29 7.19 -15.79 0.12
C PRO A 29 6.42 -14.49 0.35
N VAL A 30 7.03 -13.58 1.11
CA VAL A 30 6.61 -12.18 1.14
C VAL A 30 6.89 -11.56 -0.24
N VAL A 31 5.88 -10.94 -0.82
CA VAL A 31 5.97 -10.32 -2.15
C VAL A 31 6.73 -9.01 -2.10
N ASP A 32 7.35 -8.59 -3.20
CA ASP A 32 8.12 -7.35 -3.23
C ASP A 32 7.28 -6.11 -2.87
N ASP A 33 6.04 -6.02 -3.36
CA ASP A 33 5.08 -4.95 -3.00
C ASP A 33 4.89 -4.81 -1.47
N ALA A 34 4.88 -5.93 -0.74
CA ALA A 34 4.73 -5.90 0.72
C ALA A 34 5.96 -5.28 1.39
N ALA A 35 7.15 -5.51 0.82
CA ALA A 35 8.40 -4.95 1.31
C ALA A 35 8.45 -3.41 1.21
N ILE A 36 7.66 -2.80 0.31
CA ILE A 36 7.47 -1.33 0.29
C ILE A 36 6.90 -0.86 1.63
N SER A 37 5.76 -1.43 2.06
CA SER A 37 5.11 -1.04 3.33
C SER A 37 6.01 -1.31 4.53
N ILE A 38 6.74 -2.44 4.50
CA ILE A 38 7.73 -2.76 5.54
C ILE A 38 8.82 -1.69 5.59
N SER A 39 9.38 -1.30 4.45
CA SER A 39 10.45 -0.32 4.36
C SER A 39 10.04 1.06 4.89
N TYR A 40 8.80 1.49 4.60
CA TYR A 40 8.22 2.71 5.19
C TYR A 40 8.03 2.59 6.71
N GLY A 41 7.56 1.43 7.18
CA GLY A 41 7.43 1.14 8.60
C GLY A 41 8.75 1.22 9.34
N LEU A 42 9.79 0.58 8.81
CA LEU A 42 11.14 0.61 9.39
C LEU A 42 11.65 2.05 9.51
N SER A 43 11.56 2.84 8.44
CA SER A 43 12.03 4.23 8.43
C SER A 43 11.34 5.07 9.50
N PHE A 44 10.04 4.83 9.72
CA PHE A 44 9.28 5.54 10.74
C PHE A 44 9.78 5.19 12.15
N TRP A 45 9.94 3.90 12.46
CA TRP A 45 10.40 3.46 13.79
C TRP A 45 11.88 3.74 14.05
N GLU A 46 12.69 3.90 13.00
CA GLU A 46 14.09 4.33 13.06
C GLU A 46 14.24 5.86 13.20
N GLY A 47 13.16 6.62 13.11
CA GLY A 47 13.16 8.08 13.31
C GLY A 47 13.40 8.92 12.03
N PHE A 48 13.42 8.30 10.86
CA PHE A 48 13.55 8.98 9.57
C PHE A 48 12.20 9.43 8.98
N GLY A 49 11.10 9.02 9.62
CA GLY A 49 9.73 9.30 9.18
C GLY A 49 9.21 8.30 8.15
N LEU A 50 8.01 8.55 7.63
CA LEU A 50 7.38 7.71 6.58
C LEU A 50 8.05 7.96 5.23
N ARG A 51 9.15 7.23 4.97
CA ARG A 51 9.94 7.26 3.73
C ARG A 51 10.31 5.86 3.28
N LEU A 52 10.50 5.69 1.97
CA LEU A 52 10.93 4.41 1.41
C LEU A 52 12.30 3.97 1.97
N THR A 53 13.28 4.87 2.02
CA THR A 53 14.60 4.70 2.66
C THR A 53 14.93 5.93 3.52
N HIS A 54 16.03 5.92 4.27
CA HIS A 54 16.41 7.04 5.16
C HIS A 54 16.57 8.38 4.41
N PHE A 55 17.04 8.33 3.16
CA PHE A 55 17.30 9.50 2.31
C PHE A 55 16.31 9.63 1.14
N ALA A 56 15.27 8.79 1.07
CA ALA A 56 14.22 8.97 0.10
C ALA A 56 13.38 10.22 0.43
N PRO A 57 12.84 10.92 -0.58
CA PRO A 57 11.93 12.04 -0.35
C PRO A 57 10.65 11.60 0.38
N ARG A 58 9.97 12.56 1.05
CA ARG A 58 8.65 12.30 1.67
C ARG A 58 7.58 12.14 0.59
N VAL A 59 7.25 10.89 0.27
CA VAL A 59 6.22 10.53 -0.71
C VAL A 59 5.35 9.42 -0.14
N GLU A 60 4.02 9.48 -0.32
CA GLU A 60 3.12 8.41 0.12
C GLU A 60 3.09 7.28 -0.92
N GLY A 61 4.15 6.45 -0.94
CA GLY A 61 4.33 5.34 -1.87
C GLY A 61 3.66 4.02 -1.47
N PHE A 62 2.84 4.03 -0.41
CA PHE A 62 2.11 2.87 0.09
C PHE A 62 0.60 3.14 0.09
N THR A 63 -0.21 2.08 0.15
CA THR A 63 -1.69 2.21 0.12
C THR A 63 -2.33 2.15 1.51
N SER A 64 -1.62 1.62 2.50
CA SER A 64 -2.15 1.36 3.85
C SER A 64 -1.22 1.90 4.94
N ILE A 65 -1.58 3.05 5.54
CA ILE A 65 -0.74 3.65 6.59
C ILE A 65 -0.71 2.81 7.86
N LEU A 66 -1.85 2.22 8.24
CA LEU A 66 -1.88 1.33 9.42
C LEU A 66 -1.05 0.08 9.20
N TRP A 67 -1.02 -0.46 7.98
CA TRP A 67 -0.18 -1.62 7.68
C TRP A 67 1.32 -1.29 7.66
N ALA A 68 1.70 -0.15 7.08
CA ALA A 68 3.10 0.28 7.08
C ALA A 68 3.62 0.47 8.53
N LEU A 69 2.86 1.18 9.36
CA LEU A 69 3.23 1.37 10.78
C LEU A 69 3.28 0.04 11.55
N TRP A 70 2.32 -0.86 11.28
CA TRP A 70 2.26 -2.17 11.90
C TRP A 70 3.46 -3.04 11.52
N THR A 71 3.78 -3.17 10.22
CA THR A 71 4.84 -4.08 9.78
C THR A 71 6.22 -3.62 10.23
N GLY A 72 6.46 -2.31 10.33
CA GLY A 72 7.68 -1.76 10.92
C GLY A 72 7.84 -2.05 12.42
N LEU A 73 6.74 -2.20 13.16
CA LEU A 73 6.76 -2.48 14.59
C LEU A 73 7.45 -3.82 14.89
N GLY A 74 7.37 -4.80 13.99
CA GLY A 74 8.04 -6.09 14.14
C GLY A 74 9.54 -5.95 14.40
N ALA A 75 10.23 -5.17 13.57
CA ALA A 75 11.67 -4.92 13.75
C ALA A 75 11.99 -4.11 15.01
N HIS A 76 11.13 -3.16 15.36
CA HIS A 76 11.25 -2.43 16.63
C HIS A 76 11.13 -3.35 17.86
N LEU A 77 10.37 -4.44 17.73
CA LEU A 77 10.24 -5.50 18.73
C LEU A 77 11.34 -6.58 18.62
N GLY A 78 12.32 -6.44 17.72
CA GLY A 78 13.39 -7.41 17.50
C GLY A 78 12.96 -8.66 16.72
N VAL A 79 11.82 -8.61 16.02
CA VAL A 79 11.32 -9.69 15.15
C VAL A 79 11.69 -9.38 13.70
N ASP A 80 12.10 -10.38 12.93
CA ASP A 80 12.32 -10.22 11.48
C ASP A 80 11.07 -9.64 10.80
N ALA A 81 11.25 -8.54 10.06
CA ALA A 81 10.14 -7.78 9.53
C ALA A 81 9.33 -8.53 8.46
N LEU A 82 9.99 -9.36 7.63
CA LEU A 82 9.32 -10.18 6.63
C LEU A 82 8.47 -11.26 7.32
N ALA A 83 9.03 -11.96 8.30
CA ALA A 83 8.31 -12.97 9.09
C ALA A 83 7.14 -12.33 9.86
N PHE A 84 7.35 -11.17 10.47
CA PHE A 84 6.31 -10.44 11.18
C PHE A 84 5.15 -10.08 10.25
N ALA A 85 5.43 -9.52 9.07
CA ALA A 85 4.41 -9.20 8.08
C ALA A 85 3.66 -10.46 7.57
N HIS A 86 4.41 -11.54 7.29
CA HIS A 86 3.86 -12.82 6.82
C HIS A 86 2.82 -13.40 7.80
N TRP A 87 3.10 -13.39 9.10
CA TRP A 87 2.19 -13.93 10.12
C TRP A 87 1.11 -12.96 10.58
N SER A 88 1.27 -11.67 10.30
CA SER A 88 0.27 -10.65 10.64
C SER A 88 -1.02 -10.80 9.84
N GLY A 89 -0.95 -11.23 8.57
CA GLY A 89 -2.13 -11.45 7.75
C GLY A 89 -3.10 -12.49 8.34
N PRO A 90 -2.67 -13.75 8.60
CA PRO A 90 -3.50 -14.76 9.24
C PRO A 90 -4.00 -14.34 10.63
N PHE A 91 -3.17 -13.63 11.40
CA PHE A 91 -3.56 -13.08 12.70
C PHE A 91 -4.76 -12.13 12.58
N PHE A 92 -4.71 -11.14 11.66
CA PHE A 92 -5.85 -10.24 11.46
C PHE A 92 -7.06 -10.94 10.84
N ALA A 93 -6.87 -11.94 9.97
CA ALA A 93 -7.99 -12.75 9.47
C ALA A 93 -8.72 -13.48 10.61
N LEU A 94 -7.98 -14.01 11.59
CA LEU A 94 -8.57 -14.58 12.81
C LEU A 94 -9.33 -13.52 13.62
N LEU A 95 -8.78 -12.32 13.79
CA LEU A 95 -9.50 -11.22 14.45
C LEU A 95 -10.80 -10.87 13.72
N GLY A 96 -10.78 -10.77 12.40
CA GLY A 96 -11.98 -10.56 11.58
C GLY A 96 -13.01 -11.68 11.76
N ALA A 97 -12.57 -12.93 11.80
CA ALA A 97 -13.42 -14.08 12.08
C ALA A 97 -14.05 -14.02 13.48
N ILE A 98 -13.29 -13.64 14.51
CA ILE A 98 -13.82 -13.44 15.87
C ILE A 98 -14.89 -12.33 15.89
N VAL A 99 -14.65 -11.22 15.18
CA VAL A 99 -15.64 -10.13 15.05
C VAL A 99 -16.91 -10.63 14.36
N LEU A 100 -16.80 -11.39 13.27
CA LEU A 100 -17.94 -12.01 12.57
C LEU A 100 -18.64 -13.12 13.38
N GLY A 101 -17.98 -13.68 14.40
CA GLY A 101 -18.55 -14.66 15.32
C GLY A 101 -19.28 -14.05 16.53
N THR A 102 -19.22 -12.74 16.72
CA THR A 102 -19.68 -12.06 17.93
C THR A 102 -20.68 -10.93 17.65
N GLY A 103 -21.25 -10.34 18.71
CA GLY A 103 -22.15 -9.18 18.65
C GLY A 103 -23.36 -9.38 17.72
N PRO A 104 -23.61 -8.48 16.74
CA PRO A 104 -24.80 -8.52 15.88
C PRO A 104 -24.84 -9.73 14.94
N PHE A 105 -23.76 -10.51 14.86
CA PHE A 105 -23.65 -11.74 14.06
C PHE A 105 -23.73 -13.01 14.90
N SER A 106 -23.85 -12.88 16.22
CA SER A 106 -23.88 -14.03 17.11
C SER A 106 -25.14 -14.86 16.86
N THR A 107 -24.95 -16.09 16.40
CA THR A 107 -26.02 -17.07 16.23
C THR A 107 -25.66 -18.38 16.91
N ARG A 108 -26.54 -19.40 16.81
CA ARG A 108 -26.21 -20.77 17.28
C ARG A 108 -25.14 -21.45 16.43
N VAL A 109 -24.83 -20.91 15.25
CA VAL A 109 -23.79 -21.40 14.34
C VAL A 109 -22.54 -20.57 14.55
N PRO A 110 -21.34 -21.19 14.56
CA PRO A 110 -20.09 -20.46 14.67
C PRO A 110 -19.74 -19.73 13.36
N THR A 111 -20.46 -18.64 13.05
CA THR A 111 -20.28 -17.83 11.82
C THR A 111 -18.82 -17.45 11.58
N GLY A 112 -18.12 -17.05 12.65
CA GLY A 112 -16.69 -16.73 12.59
C GLY A 112 -15.83 -17.92 12.15
N ALA A 113 -16.10 -19.12 12.65
CA ALA A 113 -15.37 -20.32 12.23
C ALA A 113 -15.63 -20.64 10.76
N LEU A 114 -16.85 -20.47 10.25
CA LEU A 114 -17.14 -20.68 8.82
C LEU A 114 -16.43 -19.64 7.94
N ALA A 115 -16.41 -18.37 8.37
CA ALA A 115 -15.68 -17.32 7.67
C ALA A 115 -14.17 -17.64 7.62
N LEU A 116 -13.61 -18.17 8.70
CA LEU A 116 -12.21 -18.59 8.74
C LEU A 116 -11.95 -19.85 7.89
N VAL A 117 -12.87 -20.82 7.90
CA VAL A 117 -12.82 -21.99 7.00
C VAL A 117 -12.84 -21.55 5.54
N ALA A 118 -13.64 -20.55 5.17
CA ALA A 118 -13.59 -19.99 3.81
C ALA A 118 -12.20 -19.43 3.46
N CYS A 119 -11.47 -18.85 4.42
CA CYS A 119 -10.09 -18.41 4.17
C CYS A 119 -9.14 -19.58 3.83
N VAL A 120 -9.40 -20.78 4.39
CA VAL A 120 -8.61 -21.99 4.13
C VAL A 120 -9.03 -22.66 2.82
N LEU A 121 -10.33 -22.72 2.56
CA LEU A 121 -10.88 -23.44 1.41
C LEU A 121 -10.60 -22.74 0.08
N PHE A 122 -10.53 -21.41 0.07
CA PHE A 122 -10.30 -20.62 -1.13
C PHE A 122 -8.83 -20.17 -1.18
N PRO A 123 -8.00 -20.78 -2.06
CA PRO A 123 -6.54 -20.61 -2.04
C PRO A 123 -6.08 -19.17 -2.22
N SER A 124 -6.82 -18.37 -2.99
CA SER A 124 -6.53 -16.95 -3.21
C SER A 124 -6.52 -16.16 -1.89
N VAL A 125 -7.36 -16.52 -0.92
CA VAL A 125 -7.37 -15.88 0.41
C VAL A 125 -6.11 -16.23 1.17
N GLY A 126 -5.85 -17.53 1.35
CA GLY A 126 -4.64 -17.98 2.01
C GLY A 126 -3.38 -17.34 1.40
N PHE A 127 -3.31 -17.30 0.06
CA PHE A 127 -2.21 -16.73 -0.70
C PHE A 127 -1.89 -15.30 -0.25
N TRP A 128 -2.90 -14.43 -0.29
CA TRP A 128 -2.75 -13.03 0.07
C TRP A 128 -2.65 -12.80 1.58
N LEU A 129 -3.15 -13.70 2.43
CA LEU A 129 -2.90 -13.65 3.87
C LEU A 129 -1.43 -13.88 4.19
N SER A 130 -0.75 -14.81 3.51
CA SER A 130 0.68 -15.10 3.73
C SER A 130 1.65 -14.21 2.94
N SER A 131 1.16 -13.39 2.01
CA SER A 131 2.01 -12.58 1.12
C SER A 131 2.75 -11.41 1.81
N GLY A 132 2.45 -11.11 3.08
CA GLY A 132 2.90 -9.89 3.77
C GLY A 132 2.12 -8.62 3.42
N MET A 133 1.04 -8.74 2.64
CA MET A 133 0.11 -7.65 2.33
C MET A 133 -0.96 -7.47 3.42
N GLU A 134 -1.62 -6.31 3.42
CA GLU A 134 -2.62 -5.89 4.39
C GLU A 134 -3.98 -6.63 4.30
N THR A 135 -4.08 -7.72 3.54
CA THR A 135 -5.32 -8.47 3.26
C THR A 135 -6.03 -8.92 4.54
N GLY A 136 -5.29 -9.45 5.52
CA GLY A 136 -5.86 -9.83 6.81
C GLY A 136 -6.44 -8.62 7.56
N LEU A 137 -5.72 -7.51 7.57
CA LEU A 137 -6.15 -6.26 8.19
C LEU A 137 -7.39 -5.68 7.51
N GLN A 138 -7.49 -5.79 6.18
CA GLN A 138 -8.69 -5.45 5.41
C GLN A 138 -9.90 -6.28 5.89
N ILE A 139 -9.76 -7.60 5.99
CA ILE A 139 -10.84 -8.49 6.48
C ILE A 139 -11.28 -8.08 7.89
N ALA A 140 -10.34 -7.84 8.80
CA ALA A 140 -10.64 -7.38 10.17
C ALA A 140 -11.38 -6.05 10.19
N THR A 141 -10.95 -5.10 9.36
CA THR A 141 -11.50 -3.74 9.27
C THR A 141 -12.90 -3.74 8.68
N LEU A 142 -13.13 -4.51 7.61
CA LEU A 142 -14.46 -4.69 7.02
C LEU A 142 -15.41 -5.37 8.02
N ALA A 143 -14.95 -6.38 8.76
CA ALA A 143 -15.73 -7.06 9.77
C ALA A 143 -16.10 -6.11 10.91
N LEU A 144 -15.14 -5.32 11.40
CA LEU A 144 -15.35 -4.34 12.47
C LEU A 144 -16.27 -3.19 12.04
N GLY A 145 -16.08 -2.66 10.83
CA GLY A 145 -16.94 -1.63 10.25
C GLY A 145 -18.39 -2.09 10.13
N LEU A 146 -18.60 -3.30 9.62
CA LEU A 146 -19.93 -3.90 9.54
C LEU A 146 -20.51 -4.17 10.94
N TRP A 147 -19.68 -4.64 11.88
CA TRP A 147 -20.08 -4.88 13.27
C TRP A 147 -20.59 -3.60 13.94
N VAL A 148 -19.85 -2.48 13.86
CA VAL A 148 -20.24 -1.23 14.51
C VAL A 148 -21.51 -0.64 13.88
N ALA A 149 -21.66 -0.76 12.56
CA ALA A 149 -22.82 -0.25 11.82
C ALA A 149 -24.11 -1.04 12.11
N LEU A 150 -24.00 -2.33 12.42
CA LEU A 150 -25.15 -3.20 12.70
C LEU A 150 -25.46 -3.34 14.19
N SER A 151 -24.48 -3.15 15.06
CA SER A 151 -24.64 -3.30 16.50
C SER A 151 -25.45 -2.13 17.09
N PRO A 152 -26.59 -2.40 17.77
CA PRO A 152 -27.36 -1.37 18.45
C PRO A 152 -26.65 -0.84 19.71
N ALA A 153 -25.66 -1.56 20.23
CA ALA A 153 -24.90 -1.18 21.42
C ALA A 153 -23.74 -0.21 21.13
N SER A 154 -23.42 0.03 19.86
CA SER A 154 -22.30 0.90 19.48
C SER A 154 -22.60 2.36 19.84
N LYS A 155 -21.68 2.99 20.57
CA LYS A 155 -21.74 4.42 20.86
C LYS A 155 -21.51 5.23 19.57
N PRO A 156 -22.21 6.36 19.37
CA PRO A 156 -22.07 7.17 18.15
C PRO A 156 -20.63 7.56 17.80
N VAL A 157 -19.86 8.00 18.81
CA VAL A 157 -18.44 8.35 18.63
C VAL A 157 -17.63 7.14 18.13
N THR A 158 -17.86 5.96 18.70
CA THR A 158 -17.17 4.73 18.28
C THR A 158 -17.51 4.36 16.83
N VAL A 159 -18.78 4.48 16.43
CA VAL A 159 -19.20 4.21 15.04
C VAL A 159 -18.52 5.18 14.09
N GLY A 160 -18.58 6.48 14.36
CA GLY A 160 -17.94 7.49 13.54
C GLY A 160 -16.43 7.29 13.44
N ALA A 161 -15.76 7.07 14.56
CA ALA A 161 -14.30 6.89 14.60
C ALA A 161 -13.84 5.62 13.86
N VAL A 162 -14.50 4.48 14.08
CA VAL A 162 -14.15 3.21 13.39
C VAL A 162 -14.38 3.32 11.89
N LEU A 163 -15.55 3.83 11.46
CA LEU A 163 -15.87 3.98 10.04
C LEU A 163 -15.00 5.05 9.36
N GLY A 164 -14.59 6.09 10.10
CA GLY A 164 -13.68 7.13 9.63
C GLY A 164 -12.23 6.66 9.55
N ALA A 165 -11.84 5.65 10.32
CA ALA A 165 -10.51 5.06 10.31
C ALA A 165 -10.32 3.99 9.22
N MET A 166 -11.40 3.43 8.65
CA MET A 166 -11.31 2.47 7.54
C MET A 166 -10.42 2.94 6.36
N PRO A 167 -10.47 4.21 5.91
CA PRO A 167 -9.59 4.71 4.86
C PRO A 167 -8.08 4.68 5.18
N LEU A 168 -7.71 4.56 6.47
CA LEU A 168 -6.31 4.38 6.87
C LEU A 168 -5.77 2.97 6.56
N VAL A 169 -6.67 2.00 6.37
CA VAL A 169 -6.29 0.67 5.86
C VAL A 169 -6.28 0.70 4.35
N ARG A 170 -7.31 1.26 3.71
CA ARG A 170 -7.36 1.44 2.25
C ARG A 170 -8.21 2.64 1.85
N PRO A 171 -7.72 3.53 0.97
CA PRO A 171 -8.37 4.81 0.68
C PRO A 171 -9.79 4.67 0.13
N GLU A 172 -10.10 3.63 -0.64
CA GLU A 172 -11.44 3.39 -1.17
C GLU A 172 -12.49 3.06 -0.11
N TYR A 173 -12.06 2.65 1.10
CA TYR A 173 -12.97 2.42 2.21
C TYR A 173 -13.56 3.70 2.80
N LEU A 174 -13.12 4.89 2.33
CA LEU A 174 -13.76 6.16 2.65
C LEU A 174 -15.26 6.14 2.26
N ALA A 175 -15.56 5.74 1.02
CA ALA A 175 -16.93 5.68 0.52
C ALA A 175 -17.74 4.61 1.26
N LEU A 176 -17.15 3.42 1.47
CA LEU A 176 -17.80 2.34 2.21
C LEU A 176 -18.10 2.73 3.66
N GLY A 177 -17.16 3.39 4.35
CA GLY A 177 -17.35 3.90 5.71
C GLY A 177 -18.53 4.90 5.80
N GLY A 178 -18.63 5.81 4.83
CA GLY A 178 -19.77 6.73 4.72
C GLY A 178 -21.11 6.02 4.50
N LEU A 179 -21.14 5.00 3.63
CA LEU A 179 -22.35 4.20 3.36
C LEU A 179 -22.77 3.37 4.60
N LEU A 180 -21.83 2.79 5.32
CA LEU A 180 -22.09 2.07 6.57
C LEU A 180 -22.57 3.02 7.68
N LEU A 181 -22.04 4.25 7.73
CA LEU A 181 -22.50 5.28 8.65
C LEU A 181 -23.93 5.71 8.32
N ALA A 182 -24.27 5.85 7.04
CA ALA A 182 -25.63 6.12 6.59
C ALA A 182 -26.58 4.98 6.99
N LEU A 183 -26.19 3.72 6.78
CA LEU A 183 -26.97 2.55 7.20
C LEU A 183 -27.23 2.55 8.71
N TRP A 184 -26.22 2.86 9.52
CA TRP A 184 -26.37 3.03 10.96
C TRP A 184 -27.32 4.18 11.31
N SER A 185 -27.16 5.33 10.66
CA SER A 185 -27.93 6.55 10.90
C SER A 185 -29.42 6.38 10.63
N VAL A 186 -29.81 5.61 9.61
CA VAL A 186 -31.21 5.30 9.29
C VAL A 186 -31.97 4.74 10.51
N THR A 187 -31.29 3.99 11.39
CA THR A 187 -31.96 3.43 12.58
C THR A 187 -32.26 4.45 13.66
N HIS A 188 -31.38 5.44 13.84
CA HIS A 188 -31.58 6.52 14.80
C HIS A 188 -32.55 7.59 14.29
N LEU A 189 -32.53 7.87 12.97
CA LEU A 189 -33.49 8.79 12.35
C LEU A 189 -34.92 8.24 12.38
N LYS A 190 -35.10 6.94 12.17
CA LYS A 190 -36.41 6.28 12.35
C LYS A 190 -36.92 6.38 13.80
N ALA A 191 -36.00 6.37 14.76
CA ALA A 191 -36.30 6.61 16.17
C ALA A 191 -36.40 8.11 16.53
N ARG A 192 -36.40 9.02 15.55
CA ARG A 192 -36.43 10.49 15.71
C ARG A 192 -35.31 11.06 16.59
N SER A 193 -34.15 10.38 16.62
CA SER A 193 -32.98 10.79 17.40
C SER A 193 -31.86 11.30 16.48
N TRP A 194 -31.73 12.61 16.34
CA TRP A 194 -30.72 13.23 15.47
C TRP A 194 -29.36 13.41 16.15
N ARG A 195 -29.31 13.51 17.49
CA ARG A 195 -28.06 13.73 18.24
C ARG A 195 -27.02 12.62 18.01
N PRO A 196 -27.37 11.31 18.06
CA PRO A 196 -26.45 10.24 17.72
C PRO A 196 -25.87 10.38 16.29
N VAL A 197 -26.73 10.73 15.33
CA VAL A 197 -26.33 10.89 13.93
C VAL A 197 -25.31 12.01 13.77
N LEU A 198 -25.56 13.17 14.41
CA LEU A 198 -24.62 14.28 14.39
C LEU A 198 -23.29 13.91 15.06
N ILE A 199 -23.31 13.28 16.23
CA ILE A 199 -22.08 12.89 16.94
C ILE A 199 -21.27 11.87 16.13
N GLY A 200 -21.93 10.87 15.55
CA GLY A 200 -21.27 9.88 14.69
C GLY A 200 -20.70 10.52 13.42
N GLY A 201 -21.46 11.41 12.78
CA GLY A 201 -21.01 12.18 11.61
C GLY A 201 -19.80 13.06 11.90
N LEU A 202 -19.81 13.80 13.02
CA LEU A 202 -18.70 14.64 13.44
C LEU A 202 -17.46 13.81 13.79
N ALA A 203 -17.61 12.67 14.47
CA ALA A 203 -16.49 11.77 14.76
C ALA A 203 -15.88 11.17 13.48
N TRP A 204 -16.72 10.78 12.50
CA TRP A 204 -16.26 10.32 11.19
C TRP A 204 -15.50 11.43 10.45
N ALA A 205 -16.08 12.63 10.38
CA ALA A 205 -15.47 13.79 9.72
C ALA A 205 -14.16 14.21 10.39
N ALA A 206 -14.07 14.13 11.73
CA ALA A 206 -12.85 14.46 12.46
C ALA A 206 -11.70 13.49 12.12
N VAL A 207 -11.95 12.18 12.08
CA VAL A 207 -10.92 11.19 11.72
C VAL A 207 -10.49 11.34 10.27
N VAL A 208 -11.44 11.46 9.34
CA VAL A 208 -11.15 11.65 7.91
C VAL A 208 -10.42 12.98 7.66
N GLY A 209 -10.87 14.06 8.31
CA GLY A 209 -10.24 15.37 8.23
C GLY A 209 -8.81 15.36 8.78
N ALA A 210 -8.58 14.70 9.92
CA ALA A 210 -7.24 14.52 10.48
C ALA A 210 -6.32 13.74 9.53
N MET A 211 -6.81 12.67 8.91
CA MET A 211 -6.05 11.91 7.90
C MET A 211 -5.61 12.80 6.74
N PHE A 212 -6.52 13.58 6.14
CA PHE A 212 -6.18 14.47 5.03
C PHE A 212 -5.25 15.61 5.47
N ALA A 213 -5.44 16.16 6.67
CA ALA A 213 -4.57 17.19 7.21
C ALA A 213 -3.13 16.67 7.40
N VAL A 214 -2.97 15.44 7.94
CA VAL A 214 -1.65 14.81 8.08
C VAL A 214 -1.02 14.56 6.71
N ARG A 215 -1.78 14.04 5.73
CA ARG A 215 -1.26 13.83 4.37
C ARG A 215 -0.78 15.13 3.74
N LEU A 216 -1.60 16.17 3.80
CA LEU A 216 -1.28 17.50 3.27
C LEU A 216 -0.11 18.15 4.03
N ALA A 217 0.03 17.95 5.33
CA ALA A 217 1.16 18.52 6.07
C ALA A 217 2.47 17.77 5.83
N TYR A 218 2.41 16.43 5.71
CA TYR A 218 3.60 15.58 5.69
C TYR A 218 4.08 15.24 4.29
N PHE A 219 3.19 14.77 3.41
CA PHE A 219 3.48 14.47 2.00
C PHE A 219 3.19 15.65 1.11
N GLY A 220 2.30 16.54 1.55
CA GLY A 220 1.88 17.72 0.82
C GLY A 220 0.70 17.52 -0.13
N ASP A 221 0.24 16.29 -0.36
CA ASP A 221 -0.90 16.01 -1.24
C ASP A 221 -2.07 15.44 -0.45
N LEU A 222 -3.27 15.63 -0.99
CA LEU A 222 -4.49 15.04 -0.42
C LEU A 222 -4.63 13.55 -0.76
N LEU A 223 -4.15 13.16 -1.94
CA LEU A 223 -4.23 11.79 -2.45
C LEU A 223 -2.84 11.14 -2.41
N PRO A 224 -2.76 9.82 -2.16
CA PRO A 224 -1.48 9.12 -2.14
C PRO A 224 -0.82 9.17 -3.52
N ASN A 225 0.52 9.16 -3.57
CA ASN A 225 1.27 9.23 -4.83
C ASN A 225 0.89 8.09 -5.80
N THR A 226 0.63 6.91 -5.23
CA THR A 226 0.15 5.73 -5.96
C THR A 226 -1.15 5.95 -6.76
N TYR A 227 -1.99 6.93 -6.39
CA TYR A 227 -3.20 7.28 -7.15
C TYR A 227 -2.85 7.89 -8.51
N TYR A 228 -1.87 8.80 -8.56
CA TYR A 228 -1.52 9.56 -9.76
C TYR A 228 -0.91 8.67 -10.84
N ILE A 229 0.00 7.77 -10.43
CA ILE A 229 0.63 6.83 -11.35
C ILE A 229 -0.33 5.73 -11.81
N LYS A 230 -1.10 5.12 -10.91
CA LYS A 230 -2.00 4.00 -11.26
C LYS A 230 -3.13 4.42 -12.20
N ARG A 231 -3.51 5.71 -12.23
CA ARG A 231 -4.45 6.25 -13.23
C ARG A 231 -3.96 6.14 -14.66
N LYS A 232 -2.64 6.06 -14.87
CA LYS A 232 -2.03 5.92 -16.20
C LYS A 232 -1.99 4.45 -16.65
N TRP A 233 -2.36 3.52 -15.78
CA TRP A 233 -2.35 2.09 -16.05
C TRP A 233 -3.78 1.60 -16.27
N ASP A 234 -3.99 0.82 -17.34
CA ASP A 234 -5.24 0.11 -17.57
C ASP A 234 -5.01 -1.39 -17.35
N PHE A 235 -5.59 -1.92 -16.27
CA PHE A 235 -5.56 -3.34 -15.94
C PHE A 235 -6.85 -4.07 -16.30
N ASN A 236 -7.69 -3.48 -17.15
CA ASN A 236 -8.95 -4.08 -17.59
C ASN A 236 -9.81 -4.56 -16.42
N GLY A 237 -10.18 -3.60 -15.56
CA GLY A 237 -10.98 -3.84 -14.36
C GLY A 237 -12.25 -4.70 -14.59
N PRO A 238 -13.03 -4.50 -15.67
CA PRO A 238 -14.18 -5.34 -15.96
C PRO A 238 -13.83 -6.82 -16.14
N ASN A 239 -12.77 -7.13 -16.90
CA ASN A 239 -12.32 -8.51 -17.07
C ASN A 239 -11.76 -9.08 -15.77
N TYR A 240 -11.04 -8.28 -14.99
CA TYR A 240 -10.54 -8.67 -13.67
C TYR A 240 -11.68 -9.07 -12.71
N ALA A 241 -12.71 -8.24 -12.58
CA ALA A 241 -13.88 -8.53 -11.76
C ALA A 241 -14.71 -9.69 -12.32
N GLY A 242 -14.89 -9.75 -13.65
CA GLY A 242 -15.57 -10.86 -14.33
C GLY A 242 -14.88 -12.20 -14.05
N ALA A 243 -13.55 -12.24 -14.16
CA ALA A 243 -12.75 -13.43 -13.86
C ALA A 243 -12.86 -13.85 -12.38
N PHE A 244 -12.95 -12.89 -11.45
CA PHE A 244 -13.19 -13.20 -10.04
C PHE A 244 -14.56 -13.86 -9.85
N LEU A 245 -15.61 -13.28 -10.45
CA LEU A 245 -16.98 -13.77 -10.34
C LEU A 245 -17.14 -15.16 -10.96
N THR A 246 -16.53 -15.42 -12.12
CA THR A 246 -16.57 -16.74 -12.77
C THR A 246 -15.82 -17.79 -11.94
N GLN A 247 -14.62 -17.47 -11.46
CA GLN A 247 -13.83 -18.38 -10.64
C GLN A 247 -14.50 -18.69 -9.29
N HIS A 248 -15.25 -17.74 -8.74
CA HIS A 248 -15.93 -17.87 -7.45
C HIS A 248 -17.45 -18.06 -7.60
N LEU A 249 -17.93 -18.54 -8.75
CA LEU A 249 -19.36 -18.65 -9.05
C LEU A 249 -20.15 -19.45 -7.99
N PRO A 250 -19.70 -20.62 -7.48
CA PRO A 250 -20.40 -21.31 -6.40
C PRO A 250 -20.51 -20.46 -5.13
N LEU A 251 -19.46 -19.72 -4.79
CA LEU A 251 -19.45 -18.84 -3.63
C LEU A 251 -20.38 -17.63 -3.82
N MET A 252 -20.49 -17.08 -5.04
CA MET A 252 -21.51 -16.06 -5.37
C MET A 252 -22.92 -16.61 -5.21
N GLY A 253 -23.16 -17.85 -5.67
CA GLY A 253 -24.43 -18.54 -5.45
C GLY A 253 -24.75 -18.69 -3.96
N ALA A 254 -23.78 -19.11 -3.16
CA ALA A 254 -23.91 -19.21 -1.71
C ALA A 254 -24.25 -17.86 -1.06
N PHE A 255 -23.60 -16.79 -1.52
CA PHE A 255 -23.86 -15.43 -1.07
C PHE A 255 -25.31 -15.01 -1.36
N VAL A 256 -25.77 -15.12 -2.62
CA VAL A 256 -27.13 -14.75 -3.02
C VAL A 256 -28.17 -15.55 -2.24
N VAL A 257 -27.99 -16.87 -2.14
CA VAL A 257 -28.91 -17.75 -1.39
C VAL A 257 -28.89 -17.43 0.11
N GLY A 258 -27.73 -17.11 0.68
CA GLY A 258 -27.59 -16.64 2.06
C GLY A 258 -28.33 -15.32 2.31
N LEU A 259 -28.21 -14.35 1.40
CA LEU A 259 -28.95 -13.09 1.48
C LEU A 259 -30.47 -13.31 1.41
N LEU A 260 -30.95 -14.20 0.54
CA LEU A 260 -32.37 -14.58 0.50
C LEU A 260 -32.82 -15.17 1.84
N GLY A 261 -32.00 -16.01 2.46
CA GLY A 261 -32.25 -16.52 3.82
C GLY A 261 -32.36 -15.42 4.88
N LEU A 262 -31.50 -14.40 4.83
CA LEU A 262 -31.57 -13.22 5.71
C LEU A 262 -32.83 -12.38 5.45
N ALA A 263 -33.21 -12.18 4.18
CA ALA A 263 -34.43 -11.50 3.81
C ALA A 263 -35.67 -12.24 4.37
N PHE A 264 -35.72 -13.57 4.20
CA PHE A 264 -36.80 -14.40 4.78
C PHE A 264 -36.81 -14.37 6.30
N ALA A 265 -35.66 -14.17 6.95
CA ALA A 265 -35.58 -13.98 8.40
C ALA A 265 -35.93 -12.56 8.88
N GLY A 266 -36.10 -11.60 7.97
CA GLY A 266 -36.38 -10.19 8.30
C GLY A 266 -35.15 -9.38 8.72
N TRP A 267 -33.94 -9.90 8.47
CA TRP A 267 -32.67 -9.28 8.85
C TRP A 267 -32.15 -8.33 7.76
N TRP A 268 -33.01 -7.38 7.34
CA TRP A 268 -32.74 -6.51 6.20
C TRP A 268 -31.48 -5.64 6.39
N ARG A 269 -31.15 -5.24 7.62
CA ARG A 269 -29.94 -4.45 7.92
C ARG A 269 -28.68 -5.24 7.61
N HIS A 270 -28.62 -6.50 8.03
CA HIS A 270 -27.52 -7.40 7.73
C HIS A 270 -27.40 -7.61 6.22
N LEU A 271 -28.52 -7.86 5.54
CA LEU A 271 -28.56 -7.99 4.08
C LEU A 271 -27.96 -6.75 3.39
N VAL A 272 -28.42 -5.55 3.75
CA VAL A 272 -27.92 -4.30 3.15
C VAL A 272 -26.45 -4.10 3.47
N GLY A 273 -26.04 -4.34 4.72
CA GLY A 273 -24.63 -4.20 5.12
C GLY A 273 -23.69 -5.12 4.34
N PHE A 274 -24.05 -6.40 4.17
CA PHE A 274 -23.26 -7.33 3.35
C PHE A 274 -23.25 -6.93 1.87
N LEU A 275 -24.37 -6.48 1.33
CA LEU A 275 -24.42 -5.94 -0.04
C LEU A 275 -23.51 -4.73 -0.21
N LEU A 276 -23.49 -3.78 0.73
CA LEU A 276 -22.62 -2.61 0.66
C LEU A 276 -21.14 -3.00 0.65
N VAL A 277 -20.73 -3.94 1.50
CA VAL A 277 -19.34 -4.43 1.55
C VAL A 277 -18.94 -5.10 0.23
N VAL A 278 -19.75 -6.05 -0.25
CA VAL A 278 -19.45 -6.80 -1.47
C VAL A 278 -19.52 -5.89 -2.71
N ALA A 279 -20.56 -5.06 -2.83
CA ALA A 279 -20.71 -4.13 -3.96
C ALA A 279 -19.60 -3.06 -3.97
N GLY A 280 -19.20 -2.54 -2.81
CA GLY A 280 -18.10 -1.58 -2.70
C GLY A 280 -16.77 -2.16 -3.19
N GLY A 281 -16.44 -3.38 -2.76
CA GLY A 281 -15.23 -4.07 -3.23
C GLY A 281 -15.29 -4.44 -4.72
N LEU A 282 -16.42 -4.98 -5.21
CA LEU A 282 -16.60 -5.30 -6.63
C LEU A 282 -16.52 -4.05 -7.52
N GLN A 283 -17.12 -2.93 -7.09
CA GLN A 283 -17.05 -1.67 -7.82
C GLN A 283 -15.60 -1.18 -7.94
N PHE A 284 -14.82 -1.28 -6.85
CA PHE A 284 -13.40 -0.94 -6.88
C PHE A 284 -12.61 -1.83 -7.85
N GLY A 285 -12.75 -3.16 -7.73
CA GLY A 285 -12.06 -4.12 -8.60
C GLY A 285 -12.45 -3.98 -10.06
N ALA A 286 -13.74 -3.73 -10.35
CA ALA A 286 -14.24 -3.50 -11.70
C ALA A 286 -13.74 -2.19 -12.33
N LYS A 287 -13.45 -1.18 -11.51
CA LYS A 287 -12.95 0.11 -11.98
C LYS A 287 -11.46 0.10 -12.28
N PHE A 288 -10.66 -0.51 -11.40
CA PHE A 288 -9.20 -0.38 -11.46
C PHE A 288 -8.48 -1.65 -11.93
N GLY A 289 -9.05 -2.84 -11.72
CA GLY A 289 -8.35 -4.10 -11.96
C GLY A 289 -7.10 -4.27 -11.09
N ASP A 290 -6.28 -5.27 -11.40
CA ASP A 290 -4.94 -5.44 -10.83
C ASP A 290 -4.09 -6.22 -11.82
N TRP A 291 -2.78 -6.01 -11.79
CA TRP A 291 -1.83 -6.81 -12.57
C TRP A 291 -1.42 -8.09 -11.85
N MET A 292 -1.49 -8.08 -10.52
CA MET A 292 -1.18 -9.25 -9.68
C MET A 292 -2.26 -10.33 -9.80
N ARG A 293 -1.83 -11.58 -9.64
CA ARG A 293 -2.71 -12.75 -9.73
C ARG A 293 -3.74 -12.80 -8.59
N GLU A 294 -4.60 -13.80 -8.61
CA GLU A 294 -5.46 -14.14 -7.47
C GLU A 294 -6.33 -13.01 -6.93
N TRP A 295 -6.72 -12.04 -7.78
CA TRP A 295 -7.68 -10.98 -7.46
C TRP A 295 -7.47 -10.28 -6.10
N ARG A 296 -6.22 -9.88 -5.80
CA ARG A 296 -5.79 -9.25 -4.55
C ARG A 296 -6.79 -8.25 -3.93
N PHE A 297 -7.43 -7.41 -4.75
CA PHE A 297 -8.37 -6.40 -4.28
C PHE A 297 -9.77 -6.92 -3.92
N LEU A 298 -10.17 -8.08 -4.46
CA LEU A 298 -11.49 -8.69 -4.23
C LEU A 298 -11.44 -9.83 -3.22
N VAL A 299 -10.27 -10.43 -3.01
CA VAL A 299 -10.07 -11.50 -2.03
C VAL A 299 -10.50 -11.18 -0.59
N PRO A 300 -10.31 -9.95 -0.06
CA PRO A 300 -10.84 -9.59 1.26
C PRO A 300 -12.36 -9.78 1.40
N LEU A 301 -13.11 -9.89 0.30
CA LEU A 301 -14.56 -10.10 0.31
C LEU A 301 -14.97 -11.57 0.54
N VAL A 302 -14.07 -12.54 0.33
CA VAL A 302 -14.39 -13.99 0.39
C VAL A 302 -15.06 -14.40 1.72
N PRO A 303 -14.57 -13.99 2.91
CA PRO A 303 -15.25 -14.30 4.17
C PRO A 303 -16.69 -13.73 4.23
N PHE A 304 -16.92 -12.57 3.61
CA PHE A 304 -18.22 -11.89 3.58
C PHE A 304 -19.19 -12.49 2.55
N LEU A 305 -18.67 -13.23 1.58
CA LEU A 305 -19.49 -14.00 0.64
C LEU A 305 -20.02 -15.29 1.28
N ALA A 306 -19.23 -15.91 2.16
CA ALA A 306 -19.63 -17.12 2.88
C ALA A 306 -20.48 -16.83 4.13
N ALA A 307 -20.21 -15.74 4.86
CA ALA A 307 -20.84 -15.46 6.16
C ALA A 307 -22.39 -15.41 6.14
N PRO A 308 -23.07 -14.84 5.12
CA PRO A 308 -24.54 -14.84 5.06
C PRO A 308 -25.17 -16.23 5.10
N ALA A 309 -24.50 -17.26 4.59
CA ALA A 309 -25.00 -18.64 4.63
C ALA A 309 -25.17 -19.15 6.08
N ALA A 310 -24.14 -18.95 6.92
CA ALA A 310 -24.20 -19.30 8.35
C ALA A 310 -25.22 -18.44 9.11
N LEU A 311 -25.26 -17.14 8.82
CA LEU A 311 -26.19 -16.22 9.47
C LEU A 311 -27.64 -16.55 9.15
N ALA A 312 -27.95 -16.90 7.90
CA ALA A 312 -29.29 -17.33 7.49
C ALA A 312 -29.75 -18.57 8.27
N TRP A 313 -28.87 -19.56 8.46
CA TRP A 313 -29.19 -20.73 9.28
C TRP A 313 -29.52 -20.32 10.72
N GLY A 314 -28.64 -19.52 11.33
CA GLY A 314 -28.82 -19.03 12.69
C GLY A 314 -30.13 -18.26 12.86
N ALA A 315 -30.41 -17.34 11.93
CA ALA A 315 -31.59 -16.49 11.92
C ALA A 315 -32.89 -17.29 11.71
N SER A 316 -32.84 -18.42 10.97
CA SER A 316 -34.02 -19.29 10.75
C SER A 316 -34.66 -19.77 12.06
N SER A 317 -33.85 -19.95 13.11
CA SER A 317 -34.32 -20.41 14.42
C SER A 317 -35.25 -19.41 15.12
N GLY A 318 -35.14 -18.12 14.81
CA GLY A 318 -35.97 -17.05 15.35
C GLY A 318 -37.24 -16.75 14.53
N VAL A 319 -37.44 -17.41 13.39
CA VAL A 319 -38.55 -17.07 12.47
C VAL A 319 -39.88 -17.67 12.97
N PRO A 320 -40.97 -16.89 13.13
CA PRO A 320 -42.24 -17.39 13.69
C PRO A 320 -43.00 -18.36 12.77
N LYS A 321 -43.01 -18.08 11.46
CA LYS A 321 -43.78 -18.85 10.48
C LYS A 321 -43.00 -20.08 10.01
N ARG A 322 -43.60 -21.28 10.12
CA ARG A 322 -43.00 -22.57 9.70
C ARG A 322 -42.47 -22.54 8.27
N LEU A 323 -43.22 -21.95 7.33
CA LEU A 323 -42.83 -21.85 5.92
C LEU A 323 -41.56 -21.01 5.73
N ARG A 324 -41.49 -19.82 6.35
CA ARG A 324 -40.29 -18.95 6.29
C ARG A 324 -39.08 -19.58 6.97
N ARG A 325 -39.30 -20.33 8.07
CA ARG A 325 -38.25 -21.11 8.75
C ARG A 325 -37.71 -22.24 7.86
N GLY A 326 -38.61 -22.98 7.19
CA GLY A 326 -38.24 -24.03 6.24
C GLY A 326 -37.40 -23.48 5.09
N ALA A 327 -37.88 -22.40 4.46
CA ALA A 327 -37.17 -21.71 3.38
C ALA A 327 -35.76 -21.26 3.80
N ALA A 328 -35.62 -20.60 4.96
CA ALA A 328 -34.32 -20.14 5.44
C ALA A 328 -33.33 -21.30 5.72
N ARG A 329 -33.81 -22.46 6.19
CA ARG A 329 -32.96 -23.64 6.38
C ARG A 329 -32.51 -24.26 5.07
N VAL A 330 -33.42 -24.38 4.09
CA VAL A 330 -33.08 -24.89 2.76
C VAL A 330 -32.04 -23.98 2.11
N CYS A 331 -32.24 -22.66 2.14
CA CYS A 331 -31.26 -21.69 1.66
C CYS A 331 -29.88 -21.91 2.30
N ALA A 332 -29.82 -22.06 3.62
CA ALA A 332 -28.56 -22.26 4.31
C ALA A 332 -27.86 -23.58 3.97
N VAL A 333 -28.59 -24.69 3.81
CA VAL A 333 -27.99 -25.99 3.39
C VAL A 333 -27.44 -25.89 1.98
N VAL A 334 -28.21 -25.30 1.05
CA VAL A 334 -27.78 -25.09 -0.33
C VAL A 334 -26.55 -24.20 -0.37
N ALA A 335 -26.55 -23.10 0.37
CA ALA A 335 -25.40 -22.19 0.43
C ALA A 335 -24.15 -22.87 1.01
N LEU A 336 -24.27 -23.69 2.05
CA LEU A 336 -23.14 -24.46 2.59
C LEU A 336 -22.62 -25.50 1.59
N GLY A 337 -23.51 -26.20 0.89
CA GLY A 337 -23.15 -27.13 -0.18
C GLY A 337 -22.40 -26.44 -1.31
N LEU A 338 -22.81 -25.22 -1.68
CA LEU A 338 -22.12 -24.41 -2.70
C LEU A 338 -20.74 -23.93 -2.24
N VAL A 339 -20.55 -23.59 -0.96
CA VAL A 339 -19.22 -23.28 -0.40
C VAL A 339 -18.30 -24.49 -0.50
N VAL A 340 -18.77 -25.67 -0.11
CA VAL A 340 -17.99 -26.92 -0.18
C VAL A 340 -17.69 -27.31 -1.63
N GLY A 341 -18.68 -27.24 -2.53
CA GLY A 341 -18.49 -27.51 -3.95
C GLY A 341 -17.47 -26.57 -4.59
N GLY A 342 -17.55 -25.27 -4.27
CA GLY A 342 -16.57 -24.29 -4.70
C GLY A 342 -15.15 -24.60 -4.19
N ALA A 343 -15.01 -25.03 -2.95
CA ALA A 343 -13.72 -25.43 -2.40
C ALA A 343 -13.11 -26.63 -3.14
N VAL A 344 -13.91 -27.65 -3.47
CA VAL A 344 -13.47 -28.82 -4.24
C VAL A 344 -12.98 -28.39 -5.63
N MET A 345 -13.68 -27.47 -6.29
CA MET A 345 -13.28 -26.93 -7.59
C MET A 345 -11.96 -26.15 -7.57
N GLN A 346 -11.54 -25.63 -6.40
CA GLN A 346 -10.27 -24.91 -6.25
C GLN A 346 -9.10 -25.79 -5.80
N ARG A 347 -9.30 -27.11 -5.62
CA ARG A 347 -8.29 -28.03 -5.09
C ARG A 347 -6.96 -27.94 -5.83
N ASP A 348 -6.99 -28.02 -7.16
CA ASP A 348 -5.77 -28.04 -7.98
C ASP A 348 -5.06 -26.68 -7.96
N ARG A 349 -5.81 -25.59 -7.76
CA ARG A 349 -5.27 -24.23 -7.67
C ARG A 349 -4.37 -24.05 -6.44
N HIS A 350 -4.62 -24.75 -5.34
CA HIS A 350 -3.72 -24.76 -4.17
C HIS A 350 -2.30 -25.21 -4.53
N VAL A 351 -2.18 -26.26 -5.35
CA VAL A 351 -0.88 -26.79 -5.79
C VAL A 351 -0.22 -25.82 -6.77
N GLN A 352 -0.99 -25.29 -7.73
CA GLN A 352 -0.50 -24.36 -8.74
C GLN A 352 0.09 -23.08 -8.13
N LEU A 353 -0.57 -22.51 -7.12
CA LEU A 353 -0.08 -21.30 -6.44
C LEU A 353 1.22 -21.53 -5.70
N LYS A 354 1.36 -22.69 -5.04
CA LYS A 354 2.61 -23.06 -4.38
C LYS A 354 3.76 -23.22 -5.37
N SER A 355 3.51 -23.78 -6.55
CA SER A 355 4.56 -23.99 -7.57
C SER A 355 4.95 -22.72 -8.35
N SER A 356 4.15 -21.65 -8.26
CA SER A 356 4.35 -20.41 -9.01
C SER A 356 3.98 -19.21 -8.13
N PRO A 357 4.79 -18.94 -7.08
CA PRO A 357 4.56 -17.80 -6.20
C PRO A 357 4.72 -16.47 -6.95
N GLU A 358 4.10 -15.42 -6.41
CA GLU A 358 4.30 -14.04 -6.89
C GLU A 358 5.73 -13.58 -6.57
N PHE A 359 6.17 -12.53 -7.26
CA PHE A 359 7.55 -12.04 -7.25
C PHE A 359 8.09 -11.78 -5.81
N PRO A 360 9.05 -12.60 -5.32
CA PRO A 360 9.49 -12.55 -3.92
C PRO A 360 10.39 -11.34 -3.59
N ALA A 361 10.16 -10.71 -2.43
CA ALA A 361 11.04 -9.65 -1.92
C ALA A 361 12.49 -10.15 -1.71
N THR A 362 12.66 -11.41 -1.29
CA THR A 362 13.98 -12.01 -1.05
C THR A 362 14.82 -12.13 -2.32
N PHE A 363 14.19 -12.36 -3.47
CA PHE A 363 14.86 -12.38 -4.77
C PHE A 363 15.42 -10.99 -5.11
N VAL A 364 14.60 -9.95 -4.94
CA VAL A 364 15.02 -8.56 -5.15
C VAL A 364 16.14 -8.17 -4.17
N MET A 365 16.03 -8.56 -2.90
CA MET A 365 17.07 -8.34 -1.89
C MET A 365 18.39 -9.04 -2.25
N GLU A 366 18.36 -10.25 -2.80
CA GLU A 366 19.57 -10.96 -3.21
C GLU A 366 20.28 -10.24 -4.36
N ASN A 367 19.53 -9.81 -5.38
CA ASN A 367 20.08 -9.02 -6.48
C ASN A 367 20.63 -7.67 -5.97
N ALA A 368 19.88 -6.99 -5.10
CA ALA A 368 20.32 -5.75 -4.48
C ALA A 368 21.64 -5.92 -3.70
N ARG A 369 21.83 -7.02 -2.97
CA ARG A 369 23.09 -7.31 -2.25
C ARG A 369 24.25 -7.53 -3.21
N ARG A 370 24.04 -8.21 -4.34
CA ARG A 370 25.06 -8.40 -5.38
C ARG A 370 25.50 -7.05 -5.97
N PHE A 371 24.54 -6.18 -6.31
CA PHE A 371 24.85 -4.83 -6.77
C PHE A 371 25.54 -3.99 -5.71
N ARG A 372 25.14 -4.11 -4.43
CA ARG A 372 25.79 -3.39 -3.33
C ARG A 372 27.26 -3.76 -3.19
N GLN A 373 27.60 -5.03 -3.36
CA GLN A 373 29.00 -5.49 -3.35
C GLN A 373 29.82 -4.88 -4.50
N GLN A 374 29.24 -4.79 -5.70
CA GLN A 374 29.89 -4.15 -6.85
C GLN A 374 30.12 -2.66 -6.61
N LEU A 375 29.11 -1.93 -6.13
CA LEU A 375 29.22 -0.50 -5.82
C LEU A 375 30.18 -0.21 -4.66
N ALA A 376 30.26 -1.10 -3.67
CA ALA A 376 31.23 -0.99 -2.58
C ALA A 376 32.67 -1.08 -3.11
N GLY A 377 32.93 -1.86 -4.16
CA GLY A 377 34.23 -1.89 -4.86
C GLY A 377 34.63 -0.54 -5.47
N ALA A 378 33.64 0.29 -5.82
CA ALA A 378 33.85 1.68 -6.24
C ALA A 378 33.84 2.66 -5.06
N GLY A 379 33.82 2.20 -3.80
CA GLY A 379 33.84 3.08 -2.62
C GLY A 379 32.50 3.78 -2.32
N VAL A 380 31.40 3.37 -2.94
CA VAL A 380 30.08 3.95 -2.67
C VAL A 380 29.56 3.50 -1.29
N LEU A 381 29.22 4.45 -0.43
CA LEU A 381 28.64 4.21 0.89
C LEU A 381 27.11 4.21 0.85
N ARG A 382 26.52 5.20 0.16
CA ARG A 382 25.06 5.42 0.08
C ARG A 382 24.65 5.54 -1.39
N PRO A 383 24.31 4.43 -2.06
CA PRO A 383 24.06 4.47 -3.49
C PRO A 383 22.72 5.11 -3.81
N GLN A 384 22.66 5.77 -4.97
CA GLN A 384 21.42 6.19 -5.62
C GLN A 384 21.15 5.23 -6.78
N VAL A 385 20.06 4.48 -6.71
CA VAL A 385 19.71 3.42 -7.67
C VAL A 385 18.30 3.62 -8.20
N GLY A 386 18.08 3.35 -9.49
CA GLY A 386 16.78 3.48 -10.14
C GLY A 386 16.24 2.12 -10.57
N PHE A 387 15.18 1.64 -9.93
CA PHE A 387 14.59 0.32 -10.22
C PHE A 387 13.06 0.37 -10.12
N PRO A 388 12.33 -0.50 -10.85
CA PRO A 388 10.88 -0.60 -10.72
C PRO A 388 10.46 -1.42 -9.49
N ASP A 389 11.24 -2.44 -9.14
CA ASP A 389 10.99 -3.32 -7.99
C ASP A 389 11.70 -2.77 -6.74
N ILE A 390 11.00 -1.88 -6.04
CA ILE A 390 11.62 -1.05 -5.00
C ILE A 390 11.53 -1.63 -3.59
N GLY A 391 10.72 -2.67 -3.35
CA GLY A 391 10.42 -3.15 -2.00
C GLY A 391 11.63 -3.76 -1.33
N GLY A 392 12.07 -4.92 -1.81
CA GLY A 392 13.25 -5.62 -1.33
C GLY A 392 14.53 -4.81 -1.53
N LEU A 393 14.56 -3.96 -2.56
CA LEU A 393 15.66 -3.03 -2.82
C LEU A 393 15.83 -2.03 -1.67
N ALA A 394 14.72 -1.42 -1.23
CA ALA A 394 14.72 -0.46 -0.13
C ALA A 394 15.08 -1.10 1.22
N LEU A 395 14.76 -2.39 1.43
CA LEU A 395 15.21 -3.14 2.62
C LEU A 395 16.73 -3.37 2.65
N VAL A 396 17.40 -3.42 1.50
CA VAL A 396 18.87 -3.58 1.40
C VAL A 396 19.60 -2.23 1.42
N TYR A 397 19.02 -1.21 0.77
CA TYR A 397 19.58 0.12 0.64
C TYR A 397 18.94 1.12 1.60
N ARG A 398 18.84 0.77 2.90
CA ARG A 398 18.26 1.63 3.96
C ARG A 398 18.88 3.03 3.97
N ASP A 399 20.20 3.12 3.84
CA ASP A 399 20.94 4.38 3.82
C ASP A 399 21.17 4.94 2.40
N GLY A 400 20.58 4.33 1.37
CA GLY A 400 20.67 4.80 -0.02
C GLY A 400 19.45 5.61 -0.44
N VAL A 401 19.45 6.02 -1.71
CA VAL A 401 18.29 6.60 -2.39
C VAL A 401 17.81 5.61 -3.44
N VAL A 402 16.56 5.20 -3.34
CA VAL A 402 15.89 4.38 -4.36
C VAL A 402 14.97 5.29 -5.16
N VAL A 403 15.34 5.54 -6.41
CA VAL A 403 14.51 6.23 -7.40
C VAL A 403 13.55 5.20 -7.99
N ASP A 404 12.28 5.34 -7.66
CA ASP A 404 11.24 4.46 -8.18
C ASP A 404 10.89 4.88 -9.61
N VAL A 405 11.47 4.17 -10.58
CA VAL A 405 11.26 4.44 -12.00
C VAL A 405 9.86 4.03 -12.47
N ALA A 406 9.12 3.26 -11.66
CA ALA A 406 7.71 2.95 -11.92
C ALA A 406 6.79 4.05 -11.35
N GLY A 407 7.25 4.88 -10.42
CA GLY A 407 6.56 6.06 -9.90
C GLY A 407 5.55 5.80 -8.78
N LEU A 408 5.55 4.65 -8.11
CA LEU A 408 4.76 4.42 -6.90
C LEU A 408 5.21 5.31 -5.73
N ALA A 409 6.52 5.38 -5.48
CA ALA A 409 7.16 6.11 -4.38
C ALA A 409 8.02 7.31 -4.83
N ASP A 410 8.02 7.65 -6.12
CA ASP A 410 8.70 8.83 -6.65
C ASP A 410 7.65 9.84 -7.17
N TYR A 411 7.68 11.06 -6.61
CA TYR A 411 6.71 12.10 -6.92
C TYR A 411 6.86 12.63 -8.35
N ALA A 412 8.10 12.84 -8.79
CA ALA A 412 8.40 13.42 -10.10
C ALA A 412 7.93 12.47 -11.21
N ILE A 413 8.22 11.17 -11.07
CA ILE A 413 7.77 10.15 -12.03
C ILE A 413 6.25 9.99 -12.03
N ALA A 414 5.61 9.99 -10.85
CA ALA A 414 4.16 9.85 -10.75
C ALA A 414 3.40 10.99 -11.44
N HIS A 415 3.93 12.21 -11.36
CA HIS A 415 3.28 13.42 -11.87
C HIS A 415 3.67 13.77 -13.30
N ALA A 416 4.79 13.23 -13.80
CA ALA A 416 5.26 13.48 -15.17
C ALA A 416 4.21 13.14 -16.26
N SER A 417 3.87 14.11 -17.10
CA SER A 417 2.93 13.95 -18.22
C SER A 417 3.47 13.06 -19.34
N GLY A 418 4.80 12.96 -19.46
CA GLY A 418 5.46 12.14 -20.47
C GLY A 418 6.96 11.93 -20.22
N PHE A 419 7.58 11.19 -21.12
CA PHE A 419 8.98 10.80 -21.03
C PHE A 419 10.00 11.96 -21.03
N PRO A 420 9.82 13.07 -21.78
CA PRO A 420 10.75 14.19 -21.71
C PRO A 420 10.86 14.79 -20.31
N VAL A 421 9.74 14.91 -19.59
CA VAL A 421 9.68 15.41 -18.21
C VAL A 421 10.40 14.44 -17.26
N MET A 422 10.19 13.13 -17.41
CA MET A 422 10.90 12.12 -16.62
C MET A 422 12.41 12.15 -16.89
N GLU A 423 12.81 12.26 -18.16
CA GLU A 423 14.21 12.33 -18.55
C GLU A 423 14.91 13.58 -17.99
N ASP A 424 14.24 14.74 -18.02
CA ASP A 424 14.73 15.97 -17.39
C ASP A 424 15.01 15.78 -15.90
N TYR A 425 14.10 15.10 -15.18
CA TYR A 425 14.28 14.76 -13.78
C TYR A 425 15.54 13.89 -13.55
N PHE A 426 15.68 12.78 -14.28
CA PHE A 426 16.84 11.89 -14.14
C PHE A 426 18.16 12.59 -14.43
N VAL A 427 18.20 13.43 -15.47
CA VAL A 427 19.46 14.07 -15.91
C VAL A 427 19.87 15.20 -14.96
N ASN A 428 18.92 16.02 -14.52
CA ASN A 428 19.23 17.25 -13.80
C ASN A 428 19.20 17.11 -12.29
N GLU A 429 18.48 16.13 -11.74
CA GLU A 429 18.51 15.85 -10.30
C GLU A 429 19.56 14.82 -9.89
N GLY A 430 20.22 14.22 -10.88
CA GLY A 430 21.35 13.32 -10.70
C GLY A 430 21.02 11.93 -11.24
N PRO A 431 21.73 11.46 -12.28
CA PRO A 431 21.48 10.13 -12.81
C PRO A 431 21.80 9.07 -11.75
N PRO A 432 20.94 8.04 -11.59
CA PRO A 432 21.23 6.94 -10.69
C PRO A 432 22.47 6.17 -11.15
N MET A 433 23.21 5.63 -10.18
CA MET A 433 24.42 4.83 -10.44
C MET A 433 24.13 3.53 -11.17
N LEU A 434 22.96 2.96 -10.88
CA LEU A 434 22.41 1.78 -11.51
C LEU A 434 20.97 2.12 -11.90
N VAL A 435 20.58 1.81 -13.13
CA VAL A 435 19.22 2.01 -13.62
C VAL A 435 18.75 0.74 -14.29
N ASP A 436 17.63 0.20 -13.82
CA ASP A 436 16.97 -0.93 -14.43
C ASP A 436 15.87 -0.47 -15.39
N ALA A 437 16.02 -0.82 -16.66
CA ALA A 437 15.06 -0.59 -17.73
C ALA A 437 14.46 -1.90 -18.27
N HIS A 438 14.13 -2.85 -17.40
CA HIS A 438 13.33 -4.02 -17.78
C HIS A 438 11.83 -3.82 -17.56
N GLY A 439 11.04 -4.59 -18.31
CA GLY A 439 9.60 -4.65 -18.09
C GLY A 439 8.94 -3.27 -18.18
N PRO A 440 8.14 -2.85 -17.18
CA PRO A 440 7.46 -1.56 -17.18
C PRO A 440 8.40 -0.33 -17.26
N SER A 441 9.65 -0.47 -16.82
CA SER A 441 10.65 0.61 -16.87
C SER A 441 11.46 0.65 -18.17
N GLY A 442 11.13 -0.18 -19.16
CA GLY A 442 11.84 -0.25 -20.45
C GLY A 442 11.94 1.08 -21.21
N HIS A 443 11.04 2.01 -20.94
CA HIS A 443 11.08 3.35 -21.50
C HIS A 443 12.33 4.16 -21.08
N VAL A 444 12.90 3.89 -19.89
CA VAL A 444 14.09 4.61 -19.38
C VAL A 444 15.32 4.34 -20.24
N ALA A 445 15.43 3.14 -20.83
CA ALA A 445 16.49 2.86 -21.78
C ALA A 445 16.39 3.76 -23.03
N GLY A 446 15.24 4.36 -23.34
CA GLY A 446 15.05 5.26 -24.49
C GLY A 446 15.53 6.70 -24.28
N PHE A 447 15.90 7.07 -23.05
CA PHE A 447 16.28 8.45 -22.69
C PHE A 447 17.66 8.80 -23.25
N LYS A 448 17.69 9.65 -24.28
CA LYS A 448 18.89 10.02 -25.06
C LYS A 448 19.93 10.77 -24.23
N SER A 449 19.49 11.73 -23.43
CA SER A 449 20.30 12.54 -22.54
C SER A 449 20.81 11.71 -21.37
N LEU A 450 19.98 10.82 -20.81
CA LEU A 450 20.42 9.90 -19.75
C LEU A 450 21.50 8.92 -20.23
N ARG A 451 21.38 8.41 -21.47
CA ARG A 451 22.40 7.55 -22.10
C ARG A 451 23.78 8.18 -22.21
N GLN A 452 23.90 9.50 -22.22
CA GLN A 452 25.21 10.17 -22.22
C GLN A 452 25.99 9.90 -20.93
N PHE A 453 25.28 9.67 -19.82
CA PHE A 453 25.89 9.29 -18.53
C PHE A 453 26.09 7.78 -18.41
N ILE A 454 25.21 6.99 -19.05
CA ILE A 454 25.18 5.52 -18.99
C ILE A 454 25.54 4.96 -20.38
N PRO A 455 26.84 4.88 -20.73
CA PRO A 455 27.29 4.46 -22.06
C PRO A 455 27.06 2.97 -22.32
N GLY A 456 26.90 2.15 -21.27
CA GLY A 456 26.69 0.72 -21.36
C GLY A 456 25.33 0.30 -20.83
N TRP A 457 24.50 -0.30 -21.70
CA TRP A 457 23.29 -1.04 -21.32
C TRP A 457 23.54 -2.51 -21.62
N GLY A 458 23.51 -3.35 -20.59
CA GLY A 458 23.73 -4.79 -20.72
C GLY A 458 22.54 -5.54 -20.15
N GLY A 459 21.76 -6.20 -21.02
CA GLY A 459 20.54 -6.90 -20.64
C GLY A 459 19.67 -6.04 -19.73
N GLY A 460 19.15 -4.91 -20.25
CA GLY A 460 18.26 -3.95 -19.58
C GLY A 460 18.81 -3.18 -18.37
N LEU A 461 19.99 -3.52 -17.86
CA LEU A 461 20.65 -2.79 -16.77
C LEU A 461 21.65 -1.76 -17.33
N GLY A 462 21.49 -0.51 -16.90
CA GLY A 462 22.40 0.60 -17.13
C GLY A 462 23.27 0.86 -15.91
N VAL A 463 24.58 1.00 -16.11
CA VAL A 463 25.56 1.25 -15.03
C VAL A 463 26.40 2.48 -15.36
N LEU A 464 26.51 3.43 -14.42
CA LEU A 464 27.47 4.53 -14.55
C LEU A 464 28.90 3.99 -14.54
N PRO A 465 29.83 4.57 -15.33
CA PRO A 465 31.23 4.16 -15.35
C PRO A 465 31.97 4.64 -14.08
N LEU A 466 31.68 4.00 -12.95
CA LEU A 466 32.26 4.33 -11.65
C LEU A 466 33.63 3.67 -11.48
N THR A 467 34.59 4.43 -10.95
CA THR A 467 35.89 3.90 -10.52
C THR A 467 36.17 4.28 -9.07
N PRO A 468 37.15 3.68 -8.37
CA PRO A 468 37.50 4.11 -7.01
C PRO A 468 37.90 5.59 -6.91
N ALA A 469 38.47 6.16 -7.97
CA ALA A 469 38.94 7.54 -7.99
C ALA A 469 37.91 8.54 -8.54
N GLU A 470 36.99 8.09 -9.39
CA GLU A 470 36.15 8.98 -10.20
C GLU A 470 34.68 8.56 -10.22
N ASP A 471 33.80 9.57 -10.19
CA ASP A 471 32.38 9.47 -10.49
C ASP A 471 32.05 10.55 -11.53
N PRO A 472 31.53 10.20 -12.72
CA PRO A 472 31.28 11.16 -13.80
C PRO A 472 30.29 12.26 -13.42
N ARG A 473 29.52 12.08 -12.34
CA ARG A 473 28.60 13.10 -11.83
C ARG A 473 29.33 14.22 -11.09
N CYS A 474 30.52 13.98 -10.54
CA CYS A 474 31.32 14.96 -9.80
C CYS A 474 32.83 14.79 -10.05
N PRO A 475 33.32 15.16 -11.24
CA PRO A 475 34.70 14.90 -11.62
C PRO A 475 35.73 15.47 -10.64
N GLY A 476 36.68 14.63 -10.21
CA GLY A 476 37.76 15.01 -9.29
C GLY A 476 37.35 15.33 -7.84
N LEU A 477 36.05 15.25 -7.48
CA LEU A 477 35.57 15.54 -6.14
C LEU A 477 35.74 14.34 -5.18
N LYS A 478 35.60 13.12 -5.71
CA LYS A 478 35.59 11.90 -4.90
C LYS A 478 36.86 11.70 -4.03
N PRO A 479 38.09 11.95 -4.51
CA PRO A 479 39.28 11.88 -3.67
C PRO A 479 39.33 12.95 -2.59
N LYS A 480 38.63 14.08 -2.76
CA LYS A 480 38.58 15.18 -1.80
C LYS A 480 37.57 14.94 -0.68
N LEU A 481 36.47 14.24 -0.97
CA LEU A 481 35.44 13.90 0.01
C LEU A 481 35.94 12.98 1.13
N SER A 482 37.02 12.22 0.88
CA SER A 482 37.68 11.44 1.93
C SER A 482 38.55 12.30 2.85
N ALA A 483 38.95 13.50 2.42
CA ALA A 483 39.85 14.39 3.14
C ALA A 483 39.11 15.44 4.00
N SER A 484 38.06 16.09 3.48
CA SER A 484 37.28 17.08 4.25
C SER A 484 35.85 17.29 3.71
N LEU A 485 34.86 17.29 4.62
CA LEU A 485 33.47 17.65 4.31
C LEU A 485 33.29 19.18 4.12
N ASP A 486 34.17 19.98 4.72
CA ASP A 486 34.07 21.44 4.70
C ASP A 486 34.32 22.03 3.30
N GLU A 487 35.26 21.44 2.54
CA GLU A 487 35.54 21.87 1.16
C GLU A 487 34.30 21.66 0.27
N ALA A 488 33.65 20.50 0.39
CA ALA A 488 32.45 20.20 -0.38
C ALA A 488 31.26 21.07 0.04
N THR A 489 31.12 21.33 1.33
CA THR A 489 30.10 22.23 1.91
C THR A 489 30.27 23.67 1.38
N ALA A 490 31.50 24.18 1.38
CA ALA A 490 31.82 25.49 0.82
C ALA A 490 31.60 25.55 -0.71
N LEU A 491 31.93 24.47 -1.43
CA LEU A 491 31.74 24.36 -2.87
C LEU A 491 30.25 24.43 -3.25
N ILE A 492 29.38 23.72 -2.54
CA ILE A 492 27.92 23.76 -2.75
C ILE A 492 27.41 25.20 -2.61
N GLY A 493 27.78 25.88 -1.52
CA GLY A 493 27.40 27.28 -1.31
C GLY A 493 27.89 28.20 -2.44
N ALA A 494 29.14 28.05 -2.86
CA ALA A 494 29.72 28.84 -3.95
C ALA A 494 29.04 28.59 -5.31
N GLN A 495 28.67 27.34 -5.61
CA GLN A 495 27.95 26.99 -6.84
C GLN A 495 26.55 27.59 -6.86
N LEU A 496 25.83 27.60 -5.74
CA LEU A 496 24.53 28.27 -5.63
C LEU A 496 24.64 29.77 -5.90
N GLU A 497 25.65 30.46 -5.36
CA GLU A 497 25.84 31.90 -5.62
C GLU A 497 26.28 32.19 -7.06
N ARG A 498 26.96 31.25 -7.72
CA ARG A 498 27.37 31.35 -9.14
C ARG A 498 26.28 30.96 -10.13
N ARG A 499 25.05 30.72 -9.68
CA ARG A 499 23.95 30.26 -10.55
C ARG A 499 24.20 28.92 -11.21
N GLN A 500 24.81 27.99 -10.46
CA GLN A 500 25.13 26.62 -10.86
C GLN A 500 24.41 25.57 -9.98
N PRO A 501 23.06 25.59 -9.90
CA PRO A 501 22.31 24.70 -9.01
C PRO A 501 22.40 23.22 -9.39
N VAL A 502 22.61 22.88 -10.67
CA VAL A 502 22.76 21.48 -11.11
C VAL A 502 24.10 20.92 -10.64
N GLU A 503 25.17 21.71 -10.75
CA GLU A 503 26.50 21.37 -10.23
C GLU A 503 26.51 21.27 -8.70
N ALA A 504 25.79 22.17 -8.03
CA ALA A 504 25.56 22.11 -6.58
C ALA A 504 24.85 20.79 -6.18
N LEU A 505 23.81 20.41 -6.91
CA LEU A 505 23.06 19.18 -6.65
C LEU A 505 23.90 17.92 -6.92
N ARG A 506 24.71 17.92 -7.98
CA ARG A 506 25.67 16.84 -8.26
C ARG A 506 26.72 16.71 -7.17
N THR A 507 27.24 17.84 -6.68
CA THR A 507 28.19 17.89 -5.56
C THR A 507 27.54 17.30 -4.30
N TRP A 508 26.30 17.69 -4.00
CA TRP A 508 25.50 17.10 -2.92
C TRP A 508 25.34 15.58 -3.06
N ASN A 509 24.90 15.09 -4.23
CA ASN A 509 24.71 13.67 -4.47
C ASN A 509 26.00 12.87 -4.26
N CYS A 510 27.17 13.45 -4.60
CA CYS A 510 28.46 12.83 -4.33
C CYS A 510 28.85 12.85 -2.85
N VAL A 511 28.59 13.95 -2.13
CA VAL A 511 28.74 14.00 -0.67
C VAL A 511 27.90 12.91 -0.02
N VAL A 512 26.63 12.76 -0.43
CA VAL A 512 25.75 11.71 0.07
C VAL A 512 26.32 10.33 -0.26
N ALA A 513 26.76 10.10 -1.49
CA ALA A 513 27.25 8.81 -1.93
C ALA A 513 28.53 8.34 -1.24
N TYR A 514 29.48 9.24 -1.00
CA TYR A 514 30.87 8.87 -0.67
C TYR A 514 31.34 9.34 0.71
N SER A 515 30.72 10.35 1.31
CA SER A 515 31.18 10.89 2.60
C SER A 515 30.66 10.09 3.78
N LYS A 516 31.55 9.78 4.73
CA LYS A 516 31.18 9.15 6.01
C LYS A 516 30.30 10.05 6.88
N GLN A 517 30.50 11.36 6.79
CA GLN A 517 29.72 12.37 7.50
C GLN A 517 28.86 13.16 6.52
N LEU A 518 27.68 13.57 6.96
CA LEU A 518 26.80 14.43 6.17
C LEU A 518 26.82 15.85 6.72
N PRO A 519 26.57 16.87 5.88
CA PRO A 519 26.35 18.22 6.35
C PRO A 519 25.22 18.26 7.39
N SER A 520 25.31 19.17 8.35
CA SER A 520 24.28 19.32 9.38
C SER A 520 22.94 19.72 8.75
N TRP A 521 21.83 19.34 9.40
CA TRP A 521 20.47 19.71 8.95
C TRP A 521 20.30 21.23 8.78
N ARG A 522 20.97 22.05 9.60
CA ARG A 522 20.95 23.52 9.49
C ARG A 522 21.62 24.01 8.22
N ALA A 523 22.71 23.36 7.81
CA ALA A 523 23.41 23.72 6.57
C ALA A 523 22.56 23.40 5.36
N THR A 524 21.95 22.20 5.32
CA THR A 524 21.06 21.80 4.22
C THR A 524 19.80 22.66 4.17
N GLU A 525 19.21 23.01 5.31
CA GLU A 525 18.08 23.93 5.40
C GLU A 525 18.43 25.33 4.90
N ALA A 526 19.59 25.87 5.29
CA ALA A 526 20.05 27.18 4.83
C ALA A 526 20.25 27.21 3.31
N TRP A 527 20.85 26.17 2.72
CA TRP A 527 21.00 26.06 1.28
C TRP A 527 19.67 25.94 0.55
N ALA A 528 18.74 25.14 1.07
CA ALA A 528 17.41 24.99 0.50
C ALA A 528 16.63 26.31 0.54
N ALA A 529 16.65 27.02 1.67
CA ALA A 529 16.02 28.34 1.80
C ALA A 529 16.64 29.36 0.84
N ARG A 530 17.97 29.36 0.68
CA ARG A 530 18.65 30.22 -0.29
C ARG A 530 18.27 29.90 -1.73
N ALA A 531 18.21 28.61 -2.09
CA ALA A 531 17.79 28.16 -3.40
C ALA A 531 16.33 28.54 -3.70
N LEU A 532 15.42 28.43 -2.73
CA LEU A 532 14.03 28.89 -2.87
C LEU A 532 13.94 30.39 -3.17
N ALA A 533 14.67 31.22 -2.42
CA ALA A 533 14.69 32.67 -2.64
C ALA A 533 15.23 33.03 -4.05
N LEU A 534 16.26 32.33 -4.52
CA LEU A 534 16.79 32.52 -5.88
C LEU A 534 15.81 32.04 -6.95
N ALA A 535 15.08 30.95 -6.71
CA ALA A 535 14.03 30.51 -7.62
C ALA A 535 12.90 31.53 -7.75
N ASP A 536 12.47 32.14 -6.64
CA ASP A 536 11.46 33.21 -6.64
C ASP A 536 11.88 34.44 -7.46
N GLU A 537 13.14 34.86 -7.31
CA GLU A 537 13.70 35.98 -8.08
C GLU A 537 13.77 35.66 -9.58
N LEU A 538 14.16 34.43 -9.93
CA LEU A 538 14.46 34.03 -11.29
C LEU A 538 13.25 33.53 -12.08
N GLU A 539 12.19 33.01 -11.45
CA GLU A 539 11.07 32.39 -12.17
C GLU A 539 10.47 33.28 -13.27
N PRO A 540 10.28 34.61 -13.09
CA PRO A 540 9.73 35.46 -14.14
C PRO A 540 10.64 35.64 -15.36
N ALA A 541 11.97 35.60 -15.19
CA ALA A 541 12.94 35.96 -16.23
C ALA A 541 13.74 34.78 -16.78
N GLN A 542 13.97 33.75 -15.97
CA GLN A 542 14.80 32.58 -16.25
C GLN A 542 14.15 31.33 -15.63
N PRO A 543 12.96 30.92 -16.11
CA PRO A 543 12.18 29.85 -15.49
C PRO A 543 12.90 28.49 -15.48
N GLU A 544 13.74 28.20 -16.48
CA GLU A 544 14.57 26.99 -16.49
C GLU A 544 15.58 26.98 -15.33
N LEU A 545 16.25 28.11 -15.08
CA LEU A 545 17.20 28.21 -13.97
C LEU A 545 16.48 28.16 -12.63
N ALA A 546 15.31 28.81 -12.51
CA ALA A 546 14.44 28.73 -11.35
C ALA A 546 14.01 27.27 -11.05
N LEU A 547 13.66 26.50 -12.08
CA LEU A 547 13.38 25.06 -11.95
C LEU A 547 14.57 24.32 -11.32
N ARG A 548 15.80 24.60 -11.75
CA ARG A 548 16.98 23.92 -11.18
C ARG A 548 17.22 24.26 -9.72
N TYR A 549 16.96 25.50 -9.30
CA TYR A 549 16.99 25.86 -7.88
C TYR A 549 15.87 25.21 -7.07
N LEU A 550 14.66 25.10 -7.64
CA LEU A 550 13.55 24.38 -6.99
C LEU A 550 13.87 22.89 -6.82
N SER A 551 14.43 22.24 -7.84
CA SER A 551 14.93 20.86 -7.76
C SER A 551 15.99 20.70 -6.67
N PHE A 552 16.95 21.62 -6.58
CA PHE A 552 17.95 21.61 -5.52
C PHE A 552 17.29 21.71 -4.14
N ALA A 553 16.41 22.70 -3.94
CA ALA A 553 15.72 22.89 -2.66
C ALA A 553 14.87 21.69 -2.25
N ALA A 554 14.15 21.10 -3.22
CA ALA A 554 13.32 19.92 -3.01
C ALA A 554 14.14 18.69 -2.59
N THR A 555 15.33 18.51 -3.16
CA THR A 555 16.18 17.32 -2.90
C THR A 555 17.06 17.49 -1.67
N VAL A 556 17.64 18.68 -1.45
CA VAL A 556 18.57 18.93 -0.33
C VAL A 556 17.83 19.32 0.95
N GLY A 557 16.77 20.11 0.84
CA GLY A 557 15.95 20.53 1.99
C GLY A 557 14.83 19.55 2.32
N ASP A 558 14.58 18.56 1.45
CA ASP A 558 13.43 17.66 1.54
C ASP A 558 12.10 18.43 1.65
N ASP A 559 11.99 19.57 0.98
CA ASP A 559 10.77 20.39 1.00
C ASP A 559 9.74 19.85 -0.01
N VAL A 560 8.63 19.32 0.52
CA VAL A 560 7.53 18.77 -0.29
C VAL A 560 6.82 19.82 -1.14
N TRP A 561 6.79 21.09 -0.72
CA TRP A 561 6.18 22.18 -1.50
C TRP A 561 7.10 22.65 -2.61
N ALA A 562 8.41 22.74 -2.32
CA ALA A 562 9.42 22.97 -3.34
C ALA A 562 9.35 21.90 -4.44
N ARG A 563 9.19 20.62 -4.04
CA ARG A 563 9.01 19.50 -4.96
C ARG A 563 7.82 19.72 -5.90
N ARG A 564 6.63 20.07 -5.39
CA ARG A 564 5.47 20.32 -6.26
C ARG A 564 5.69 21.45 -7.25
N ARG A 565 6.24 22.56 -6.76
CA ARG A 565 6.50 23.73 -7.61
C ARG A 565 7.52 23.41 -8.68
N ALA A 566 8.55 22.61 -8.35
CA ALA A 566 9.51 22.09 -9.31
C ALA A 566 8.80 21.27 -10.39
N GLU A 567 7.98 20.29 -10.03
CA GLU A 567 7.29 19.47 -11.03
C GLU A 567 6.28 20.26 -11.88
N GLN A 568 5.52 21.18 -11.28
CA GLN A 568 4.62 22.05 -12.04
C GLN A 568 5.37 22.95 -13.04
N LEU A 569 6.54 23.47 -12.66
CA LEU A 569 7.37 24.26 -13.57
C LEU A 569 8.04 23.38 -14.63
N ARG A 570 8.49 22.17 -14.27
CA ARG A 570 9.05 21.19 -15.20
C ARG A 570 8.04 20.79 -16.26
N GLU A 571 6.80 20.51 -15.87
CA GLU A 571 5.70 20.24 -16.80
C GLU A 571 5.54 21.37 -17.81
N ARG A 572 5.47 22.63 -17.35
CA ARG A 572 5.30 23.79 -18.22
C ARG A 572 6.46 23.99 -19.21
N LEU A 573 7.68 23.70 -18.80
CA LEU A 573 8.88 23.99 -19.60
C LEU A 573 9.26 22.83 -20.53
N VAL A 574 9.09 21.58 -20.08
CA VAL A 574 9.67 20.40 -20.75
C VAL A 574 8.63 19.62 -21.53
N ALA A 575 7.37 19.56 -21.09
CA ALA A 575 6.34 18.82 -21.82
C ALA A 575 6.08 19.42 -23.22
N GLY A 576 6.39 20.70 -23.41
CA GLY A 576 6.02 21.48 -24.58
C GLY A 576 4.53 21.83 -24.60
N PRO A 577 4.12 22.79 -25.45
CA PRO A 577 2.71 23.10 -25.68
C PRO A 577 1.94 21.97 -26.40
#